data_AF-A0A1V9YKR7-F1
#
_entry.id   AF-A0A1V9YKR7-F1
#
_cell.length_a   1.000
_cell.length_b   1.000
_cell.length_c   1.000
_cell.angle_alpha   90.00
_cell.angle_beta   90.00
_cell.angle_gamma   90.00
#
_symmetry.space_group_name_H-M   'P 1'
#
loop_
_entity.id
_entity.type
_entity.pdbx_description
1 polymer ?
#
loop_
_entity_poly.entity_id
_entity_poly.type
_entity_poly.pdbx_seq_one_letter_code
_entity_poly.pdbx_strand_id
1 'polypeptide(L)'
;MRGDDFTFRRATQSKFSSGELKYMKKNFAASFWSKYHCTAPENILNVDETGVYYDSPPRCTWSHRDDTAAIKEAEKHSERITAVLTVRMDGTKLPIIFIVRGEDGGRIDGAELETYPPGHL
;
A
#
# COMPACT_ATOMS: atom_id res chain seq x y z
N MET A 1 1.41 4.32 34.83
CA MET A 1 0.27 3.46 34.47
C MET A 1 0.20 3.42 32.95
N ARG A 2 0.61 2.33 32.30
CA ARG A 2 0.36 2.11 30.85
C ARG A 2 -1.06 1.56 30.75
N GLY A 3 -1.96 2.30 30.11
CA GLY A 3 -3.31 1.82 29.84
C GLY A 3 -3.25 0.84 28.67
N ASP A 4 -3.35 -0.45 28.96
CA ASP A 4 -3.35 -1.52 27.96
C ASP A 4 -4.69 -1.62 27.18
N ASP A 5 -5.61 -0.67 27.42
CA ASP A 5 -6.98 -0.65 26.88
C ASP A 5 -7.17 0.29 25.67
N PHE A 6 -6.08 0.93 25.18
CA PHE A 6 -6.17 1.89 24.08
C PHE A 6 -5.36 1.45 22.87
N THR A 7 -6.00 1.48 21.70
CA THR A 7 -5.31 1.28 20.41
C THR A 7 -5.22 2.60 19.66
N PHE A 8 -4.01 2.92 19.20
CA PHE A 8 -3.82 4.04 18.27
C PHE A 8 -4.34 3.64 16.90
N ARG A 9 -5.34 4.37 16.41
CA ARG A 9 -5.79 4.27 15.02
C ARG A 9 -5.84 5.65 14.41
N ARG A 10 -5.48 5.76 13.13
CA ARG A 10 -5.76 6.97 12.36
C ARG A 10 -7.28 7.10 12.21
N ALA A 11 -7.79 8.29 12.50
CA ALA A 11 -9.18 8.61 12.21
C ALA A 11 -9.44 8.34 10.73
N THR A 12 -10.39 7.46 10.44
CA THR A 12 -10.73 7.03 9.09
C THR A 12 -12.23 7.21 8.91
N GLN A 13 -12.65 7.84 7.83
CA GLN A 13 -14.07 7.93 7.51
C GLN A 13 -14.53 6.55 7.04
N SER A 14 -15.53 5.99 7.72
CA SER A 14 -16.18 4.74 7.30
C SER A 14 -17.56 5.06 6.74
N LYS A 15 -17.89 4.46 5.59
CA LYS A 15 -19.24 4.55 5.00
C LYS A 15 -20.25 3.64 5.70
N PHE A 16 -19.78 2.65 6.47
CA PHE A 16 -20.59 1.67 7.17
C PHE A 16 -20.20 1.58 8.64
N SER A 17 -21.14 1.15 9.49
CA SER A 17 -20.83 0.83 10.88
C SER A 17 -19.92 -0.40 10.98
N SER A 18 -19.21 -0.52 12.10
CA SER A 18 -18.37 -1.69 12.40
C SER A 18 -19.17 -3.01 12.42
N GLY A 19 -20.45 -2.97 12.80
CA GLY A 19 -21.33 -4.16 12.81
C GLY A 19 -21.67 -4.63 11.40
N GLU A 20 -22.06 -3.70 10.53
CA GLU A 20 -22.38 -3.99 9.12
C GLU A 20 -21.19 -4.55 8.36
N LEU A 21 -19.99 -3.99 8.56
CA LEU A 21 -18.76 -4.51 7.95
C LEU A 21 -18.46 -5.95 8.38
N LYS A 22 -18.65 -6.28 9.67
CA LYS A 22 -18.47 -7.64 10.18
C LYS A 22 -19.49 -8.60 9.56
N TYR A 23 -20.74 -8.17 9.47
CA TYR A 23 -21.82 -8.95 8.87
C TYR A 23 -21.55 -9.22 7.38
N MET A 24 -21.23 -8.19 6.60
CA MET A 24 -20.89 -8.32 5.19
C MET A 24 -19.67 -9.22 4.97
N LYS A 25 -18.61 -9.05 5.77
CA LYS A 25 -17.41 -9.89 5.69
C LYS A 25 -17.73 -11.37 5.95
N LYS A 26 -18.57 -11.67 6.94
CA LYS A 26 -18.97 -13.05 7.27
C LYS A 26 -19.78 -13.68 6.13
N ASN A 27 -20.75 -12.95 5.59
CA ASN A 27 -21.58 -13.45 4.49
C ASN A 27 -20.77 -13.66 3.21
N PHE A 28 -19.88 -12.73 2.89
CA PHE A 28 -18.96 -12.85 1.77
C PHE A 28 -18.05 -14.09 1.93
N ALA A 29 -17.45 -14.29 3.10
CA ALA A 29 -16.60 -15.45 3.34
C ALA A 29 -17.37 -16.77 3.18
N ALA A 30 -18.61 -16.85 3.70
CA ALA A 30 -19.45 -18.04 3.57
C ALA A 30 -19.81 -18.34 2.11
N SER A 31 -20.21 -17.33 1.34
CA SER A 31 -20.57 -17.52 -0.08
C SER A 31 -19.35 -17.84 -0.95
N PHE A 32 -18.22 -17.18 -0.69
CA PHE A 32 -16.96 -17.43 -1.38
C PHE A 32 -16.52 -18.88 -1.19
N TRP A 33 -16.44 -19.35 0.06
CA TRP A 33 -15.99 -20.72 0.33
C TRP A 33 -16.99 -21.77 -0.11
N SER A 34 -18.30 -21.51 -0.04
CA SER A 34 -19.30 -22.42 -0.62
C SER A 34 -19.01 -22.73 -2.10
N LYS A 35 -18.62 -21.71 -2.88
CA LYS A 35 -18.34 -21.85 -4.31
C LYS A 35 -16.93 -22.37 -4.62
N TYR A 36 -15.92 -21.91 -3.87
CA TYR A 36 -14.50 -22.12 -4.22
C TYR A 36 -13.76 -23.06 -3.26
N HIS A 37 -14.44 -23.78 -2.36
CA HIS A 37 -13.78 -24.70 -1.40
C HIS A 37 -12.90 -25.77 -2.05
N CYS A 38 -13.22 -26.22 -3.28
CA CYS A 38 -12.42 -27.19 -4.03
C CYS A 38 -11.36 -26.55 -4.95
N THR A 39 -11.25 -25.21 -4.96
CA THR A 39 -10.28 -24.53 -5.81
C THR A 39 -8.89 -24.70 -5.22
N ALA A 40 -7.93 -25.09 -6.04
CA ALA A 40 -6.55 -25.23 -5.61
C ALA A 40 -5.99 -23.87 -5.14
N PRO A 41 -5.22 -23.80 -4.03
CA PRO A 41 -4.74 -22.53 -3.46
C PRO A 41 -3.98 -21.63 -4.44
N GLU A 42 -3.23 -22.22 -5.38
CA GLU A 42 -2.48 -21.52 -6.42
C GLU A 42 -3.38 -20.76 -7.43
N ASN A 43 -4.66 -21.13 -7.51
CA ASN A 43 -5.65 -20.54 -8.41
C ASN A 43 -6.53 -19.48 -7.72
N ILE A 44 -6.37 -19.25 -6.42
CA ILE A 44 -7.05 -18.17 -5.69
C ILE A 44 -6.09 -16.99 -5.59
N LEU A 45 -6.43 -15.89 -6.26
CA LEU A 45 -5.59 -14.70 -6.36
C LEU A 45 -6.22 -13.53 -5.60
N ASN A 46 -5.42 -12.85 -4.78
CA ASN A 46 -5.73 -11.52 -4.28
C ASN A 46 -4.87 -10.49 -5.00
N VAL A 47 -5.49 -9.50 -5.61
CA VAL A 47 -4.82 -8.43 -6.37
C VAL A 47 -5.16 -7.10 -5.73
N ASP A 48 -4.16 -6.27 -5.47
CA ASP A 48 -4.38 -4.92 -4.97
C ASP A 48 -3.44 -3.92 -5.65
N GLU A 49 -3.91 -2.68 -5.77
CA GLU A 49 -3.17 -1.55 -6.31
C GLU A 49 -2.76 -0.61 -5.17
N THR A 50 -1.46 -0.31 -5.07
CA THR A 50 -0.96 0.65 -4.10
C THR A 50 -0.13 1.74 -4.77
N GLY A 51 -0.29 2.95 -4.25
CA GLY A 51 0.55 4.09 -4.61
C GLY A 51 1.89 4.06 -3.90
N VAL A 52 2.98 4.09 -4.66
CA VAL A 52 4.33 4.29 -4.14
C VAL A 52 4.75 5.72 -4.49
N TYR A 53 4.89 6.55 -3.46
CA TYR A 53 5.28 7.96 -3.59
C TYR A 53 6.79 8.07 -3.51
N TYR A 54 7.40 8.85 -4.42
CA TYR A 54 8.86 9.06 -4.45
C TYR A 54 9.37 9.76 -3.19
N ASP A 55 8.70 10.82 -2.74
CA ASP A 55 8.91 11.47 -1.46
C ASP A 55 7.79 11.09 -0.49
N SER A 56 8.14 10.22 0.45
CA SER A 56 7.29 9.87 1.58
C SER A 56 7.91 10.46 2.84
N PRO A 57 7.58 11.72 3.20
CA PRO A 57 8.18 12.36 4.35
C PRO A 57 7.96 11.49 5.60
N PRO A 58 8.96 11.38 6.49
CA PRO A 58 8.89 10.52 7.64
C PRO A 58 7.64 10.84 8.47
N ARG A 59 6.87 9.80 8.82
CA ARG A 59 5.64 9.96 9.63
C ARG A 59 5.93 10.45 11.05
N CYS A 60 7.19 10.35 11.48
CA CYS A 60 7.70 10.80 12.75
C CYS A 60 9.16 11.22 12.54
N THR A 61 9.51 12.44 12.96
CA THR A 61 10.88 12.93 13.01
C THR A 61 11.29 13.01 14.47
N TRP A 62 12.37 12.33 14.84
CA TRP A 62 12.94 12.48 16.19
C TRP A 62 13.93 13.62 16.22
N SER A 63 13.81 14.47 17.23
CA SER A 63 14.79 15.48 17.59
C SER A 63 15.32 15.21 19.00
N HIS A 64 16.47 15.79 19.33
CA HIS A 64 16.97 15.77 20.69
C HIS A 64 16.00 16.49 21.63
N ARG A 65 16.02 16.18 22.94
CA ARG A 65 15.21 16.89 23.92
C ARG A 65 15.57 18.38 23.84
N ASP A 66 14.54 19.22 23.73
CA ASP A 66 14.60 20.68 23.55
C ASP A 66 15.02 21.17 22.15
N ASP A 67 15.12 20.27 21.17
CA ASP A 67 15.47 20.59 19.78
C ASP A 67 14.25 20.47 18.85
N THR A 68 14.24 21.24 17.76
CA THR A 68 13.13 21.23 16.80
C THR A 68 13.21 20.03 15.86
N ALA A 69 12.09 19.30 15.71
CA ALA A 69 11.92 18.26 14.71
C ALA A 69 11.33 18.79 13.38
N ALA A 70 11.39 20.10 13.17
CA ALA A 70 10.76 20.75 12.02
C ALA A 70 11.40 20.31 10.71
N ILE A 71 10.58 19.76 9.82
CA ILE A 71 10.95 19.47 8.43
C ILE A 71 10.88 20.80 7.67
N LYS A 72 12.01 21.25 7.10
CA LYS A 72 12.10 22.55 6.41
C LYS A 72 11.38 22.55 5.06
N GLU A 73 11.42 21.42 4.36
CA GLU A 73 10.76 21.22 3.07
C GLU A 73 10.14 19.83 3.06
N ALA A 74 8.84 19.76 2.80
CA ALA A 74 8.11 18.52 2.63
C ALA A 74 7.28 18.65 1.37
N GLU A 75 7.52 17.80 0.37
CA GLU A 75 6.76 17.84 -0.86
C GLU A 75 5.41 17.17 -0.65
N LYS A 76 4.38 17.98 -0.40
CA LYS A 76 3.00 17.49 -0.18
C LYS A 76 2.43 16.75 -1.41
N HIS A 77 3.01 17.00 -2.58
CA HIS A 77 2.54 16.52 -3.88
C HIS A 77 3.61 15.68 -4.60
N SER A 78 4.32 14.83 -3.87
CA SER A 78 5.22 13.86 -4.51
C SER A 78 4.50 13.13 -5.64
N GLU A 79 5.18 13.05 -6.78
CA GLU A 79 4.81 12.12 -7.84
C GLU A 79 4.71 10.69 -7.28
N ARG A 80 3.86 9.89 -7.91
CA ARG A 80 3.51 8.54 -7.46
C ARG A 80 3.55 7.58 -8.63
N ILE A 81 4.23 6.45 -8.45
CA ILE A 81 4.04 5.29 -9.31
C ILE A 81 3.00 4.37 -8.70
N THR A 82 2.16 3.78 -9.53
CA THR A 82 1.21 2.77 -9.08
C THR A 82 1.87 1.39 -9.21
N ALA A 83 1.86 0.62 -8.12
CA ALA A 83 2.28 -0.78 -8.10
C ALA A 83 1.07 -1.68 -7.90
N VAL A 84 0.95 -2.72 -8.71
CA VAL A 84 -0.04 -3.79 -8.58
C VAL A 84 0.68 -5.04 -8.07
N LEU A 85 0.20 -5.58 -6.95
CA LEU A 85 0.70 -6.82 -6.38
C LEU A 85 -0.39 -7.87 -6.41
N THR A 86 -0.06 -9.03 -6.97
CA THR A 86 -0.90 -10.23 -6.90
C THR A 86 -0.26 -11.25 -5.97
N VAL A 87 -1.05 -11.74 -5.01
CA VAL A 87 -0.65 -12.79 -4.06
C VAL A 87 -1.61 -13.97 -4.19
N ARG A 88 -1.06 -15.16 -4.36
CA ARG A 88 -1.80 -16.43 -4.36
C ARG A 88 -2.17 -16.83 -2.93
N MET A 89 -3.21 -17.64 -2.76
CA MET A 89 -3.61 -18.13 -1.43
C MET A 89 -2.53 -19.00 -0.77
N ASP A 90 -1.71 -19.70 -1.56
CA ASP A 90 -0.54 -20.44 -1.06
C ASP A 90 0.60 -19.54 -0.52
N GLY A 91 0.46 -18.21 -0.61
CA GLY A 91 1.44 -17.23 -0.16
C GLY A 91 2.43 -16.80 -1.25
N THR A 92 2.38 -17.39 -2.44
CA THR A 92 3.24 -17.02 -3.57
C THR A 92 2.91 -15.62 -4.04
N LYS A 93 3.92 -14.75 -4.09
CA LYS A 93 3.82 -13.42 -4.68
C LYS A 93 4.16 -13.51 -6.17
N LEU A 94 3.28 -12.99 -7.00
CA LEU A 94 3.56 -12.82 -8.43
C LEU A 94 4.41 -11.55 -8.65
N PRO A 95 5.04 -11.42 -9.83
CA PRO A 95 5.79 -10.21 -10.17
C PRO A 95 4.97 -8.94 -9.93
N ILE A 96 5.62 -7.93 -9.35
CA ILE A 96 5.02 -6.61 -9.17
C ILE A 96 4.91 -5.96 -10.55
N ILE A 97 3.73 -5.43 -10.86
CA ILE A 97 3.48 -4.70 -12.10
C ILE A 97 3.42 -3.22 -11.76
N PHE A 98 4.15 -2.39 -12.50
CA PHE A 98 4.06 -0.94 -12.37
C PHE A 98 3.17 -0.36 -13.46
N ILE A 99 2.24 0.50 -13.06
CA ILE A 99 1.41 1.27 -14.00
C ILE A 99 2.08 2.62 -14.19
N VAL A 100 2.53 2.85 -15.42
CA VAL A 100 3.13 4.10 -15.88
C VAL A 100 2.19 4.78 -16.85
N ARG A 101 2.16 6.12 -16.83
CA ARG A 101 1.48 6.89 -17.88
C ARG A 101 2.33 6.80 -19.14
N GLY A 102 1.70 6.51 -20.27
CA GLY A 102 2.34 6.49 -21.58
C GLY A 102 1.52 7.26 -22.61
N GLU A 103 2.16 7.59 -23.73
CA GLU A 103 1.49 8.09 -24.92
C GLU A 103 1.16 6.93 -25.86
N ASP A 104 0.01 6.98 -26.53
CA ASP A 104 -0.35 5.95 -27.51
C ASP A 104 0.61 5.99 -28.71
N GLY A 105 1.16 4.83 -29.08
CA GLY A 105 2.28 4.72 -30.04
C GLY A 105 3.61 5.32 -29.55
N GLY A 106 3.64 5.86 -28.32
CA GLY A 106 4.84 6.42 -27.70
C GLY A 106 5.85 5.32 -27.36
N ARG A 107 7.14 5.63 -27.56
CA ARG A 107 8.21 4.73 -27.14
C ARG A 107 8.42 4.89 -25.64
N ILE A 108 8.49 3.77 -24.90
CA ILE A 108 8.98 3.79 -23.53
C ILE A 108 10.41 4.30 -23.57
N ASP A 109 10.69 5.37 -22.83
CA ASP A 109 12.05 5.89 -22.73
C ASP A 109 12.96 4.78 -22.20
N GLY A 110 13.99 4.46 -23.00
CA GLY A 110 14.98 3.44 -22.67
C GLY A 110 16.24 4.03 -22.08
N ALA A 111 16.35 5.36 -22.04
CA ALA A 111 17.38 6.02 -21.28
C ALA A 111 17.06 5.83 -19.80
N GLU A 112 17.99 5.21 -19.07
CA GLU A 112 17.99 5.30 -17.62
C GLU A 112 18.05 6.79 -17.26
N LEU A 113 17.20 7.23 -16.34
CA LEU A 113 17.30 8.58 -15.76
C LEU A 113 18.75 8.77 -15.28
N GLU A 114 19.29 10.00 -15.41
CA GLU A 114 20.65 10.28 -14.95
C GLU A 114 20.84 9.70 -13.54
N THR A 115 21.86 8.85 -13.43
CA THR A 115 22.16 7.97 -12.30
C THR A 115 21.78 8.56 -10.95
N TYR A 116 21.11 7.75 -10.12
CA TYR A 116 20.86 8.07 -8.71
C TYR A 116 22.11 8.66 -8.05
N PRO A 117 21.98 9.73 -7.23
CA PRO A 117 23.12 10.34 -6.59
C PRO A 117 23.87 9.30 -5.73
N PRO A 118 25.21 9.29 -5.75
CA PRO A 118 26.00 8.35 -4.96
C PRO A 118 25.68 8.49 -3.47
N GLY A 119 25.44 7.36 -2.77
CA GLY A 119 25.30 7.33 -1.31
C GLY A 119 24.10 6.55 -0.72
N HIS A 120 23.39 5.74 -1.51
CA HIS A 120 22.20 4.98 -1.05
C HIS A 120 22.43 3.47 -0.81
N LEU A 121 23.67 3.02 -0.62
CA LEU A 121 24.00 1.63 -0.22
C LEU A 121 23.94 1.45 1.30
#